data_AF-A0A952Z0R8-F1
#
_entry.id   AF-A0A952Z0R8-F1
#
_cell.length_a   1.000
_cell.length_b   1.000
_cell.length_c   1.000
_cell.angle_alpha   90.00
_cell.angle_beta   90.00
_cell.angle_gamma   90.00
#
_symmetry.space_group_name_H-M   'P 1'
#
loop_
_entity.id
_entity.type
_entity.pdbx_description
1 polymer ?
#
loop_
_entity_poly.entity_id
_entity_poly.type
_entity_poly.pdbx_seq_one_letter_code
_entity_poly.pdbx_strand_id
1 'polypeptide(L)'
;MQKTELARLLGVSRETVHRLVRRGMPTDSLETAVAWRAANLDIRQTKEGRITGNTGGGKSKQYLPLQGNEVTLEADRVYSSTEKKIIEATLTRILPNLYFGRVDWLAAALKEANVPVTGEQVIEIQDSLLSTYMEEIIYGYLQSNSHFELPPLFEMRLDSEEHKAVIASIDQLLSEESMH
;
A
#
# COMPACT_ATOMS: atom_id res chain seq x y z
N MET A 1 -15.44 -33.61 -7.31
CA MET A 1 -15.71 -33.26 -5.89
C MET A 1 -17.18 -32.85 -5.69
N GLN A 2 -17.77 -32.99 -4.50
CA GLN A 2 -19.17 -32.57 -4.27
C GLN A 2 -19.29 -31.03 -4.29
N LYS A 3 -20.26 -30.48 -5.04
CA LYS A 3 -20.41 -29.02 -5.25
C LYS A 3 -20.64 -28.23 -3.96
N THR A 4 -21.29 -28.87 -2.98
CA THR A 4 -21.52 -28.31 -1.64
C THR A 4 -20.22 -28.13 -0.86
N GLU A 5 -19.30 -29.08 -0.97
CA GLU A 5 -17.99 -29.02 -0.34
C GLU A 5 -17.06 -28.06 -1.09
N LEU A 6 -17.12 -28.07 -2.43
CA LEU A 6 -16.41 -27.10 -3.26
C LEU A 6 -16.82 -25.65 -2.93
N ALA A 7 -18.12 -25.40 -2.70
CA ALA A 7 -18.62 -24.08 -2.30
C ALA A 7 -18.06 -23.64 -0.94
N ARG A 8 -17.98 -24.57 0.02
CA ARG A 8 -17.42 -24.31 1.35
C ARG A 8 -15.95 -23.94 1.26
N LEU A 9 -15.16 -24.72 0.51
CA LEU A 9 -13.72 -24.53 0.34
C LEU A 9 -13.40 -23.26 -0.46
N LEU A 10 -14.22 -22.93 -1.47
CA LEU A 10 -14.08 -21.72 -2.28
C LEU A 10 -14.65 -20.45 -1.64
N GLY A 11 -15.24 -20.54 -0.44
CA GLY A 11 -15.81 -19.39 0.27
C GLY A 11 -16.97 -18.68 -0.44
N VAL A 12 -17.74 -19.39 -1.28
CA VAL A 12 -18.84 -18.81 -2.07
C VAL A 12 -20.14 -19.58 -1.87
N SER A 13 -21.28 -18.96 -2.20
CA SER A 13 -22.58 -19.65 -2.11
C SER A 13 -22.65 -20.83 -3.10
N ARG A 14 -23.41 -21.87 -2.74
CA ARG A 14 -23.65 -23.03 -3.61
C ARG A 14 -24.20 -22.62 -4.97
N GLU A 15 -25.10 -21.65 -5.00
CA GLU A 15 -25.65 -21.07 -6.23
C GLU A 15 -24.58 -20.43 -7.12
N THR A 16 -23.59 -19.77 -6.50
CA THR A 16 -22.44 -19.20 -7.21
C THR A 16 -21.61 -20.31 -7.85
N VAL A 17 -21.32 -21.40 -7.11
CA VAL A 17 -20.64 -22.57 -7.68
C VAL A 17 -21.43 -23.15 -8.85
N HIS A 18 -22.75 -23.32 -8.72
CA HIS A 18 -23.58 -23.81 -9.84
C HIS A 18 -23.50 -22.91 -11.07
N ARG A 19 -23.47 -21.58 -10.88
CA ARG A 19 -23.29 -20.61 -11.97
C ARG A 19 -21.91 -20.72 -12.62
N LEU A 20 -20.85 -20.88 -11.83
CA LEU A 20 -19.47 -21.02 -12.32
C LEU A 20 -19.27 -22.33 -13.07
N VAL A 21 -19.84 -23.43 -12.58
CA VAL A 21 -19.80 -24.73 -13.28
C VAL A 21 -20.50 -24.65 -14.63
N ARG A 22 -21.64 -23.94 -14.74
CA ARG A 22 -22.29 -23.68 -16.04
C ARG A 22 -21.43 -22.86 -17.00
N ARG A 23 -20.48 -22.06 -16.47
CA ARG A 23 -19.51 -21.29 -17.25
C ARG A 23 -18.26 -22.10 -17.60
N GLY A 24 -18.16 -23.35 -17.18
CA GLY A 24 -17.04 -24.23 -17.50
C GLY A 24 -16.01 -24.39 -16.37
N MET A 25 -16.31 -23.95 -15.13
CA MET A 25 -15.42 -24.18 -14.00
C MET A 25 -15.31 -25.69 -13.68
N PRO A 26 -14.09 -26.26 -13.68
CA PRO A 26 -13.87 -27.65 -13.30
C PRO A 26 -14.22 -27.89 -11.83
N THR A 27 -14.72 -29.10 -11.52
CA THR A 27 -15.18 -29.48 -10.17
C THR A 27 -14.37 -30.61 -9.55
N ASP A 28 -13.28 -31.00 -10.21
CA ASP A 28 -12.57 -32.23 -9.92
C ASP A 28 -11.64 -32.05 -8.72
N SER A 29 -10.98 -30.89 -8.63
CA SER A 29 -10.17 -30.49 -7.48
C SER A 29 -10.41 -29.02 -7.10
N LEU A 30 -10.03 -28.65 -5.87
CA LEU A 30 -10.06 -27.26 -5.42
C LEU A 30 -9.10 -26.40 -6.23
N GLU A 31 -7.88 -26.90 -6.45
CA GLU A 31 -6.81 -26.20 -7.17
C GLU A 31 -7.21 -25.83 -8.60
N THR A 32 -7.82 -26.77 -9.34
CA THR A 32 -8.28 -26.52 -10.71
C THR A 32 -9.42 -25.50 -10.77
N ALA A 33 -10.31 -25.52 -9.77
CA ALA A 33 -11.38 -24.54 -9.65
C ALA A 33 -10.86 -23.13 -9.32
N VAL A 34 -9.83 -23.03 -8.47
CA VAL A 34 -9.18 -21.74 -8.12
C VAL A 34 -8.45 -21.16 -9.33
N ALA A 35 -7.63 -21.97 -10.02
CA ALA A 35 -6.90 -21.53 -11.21
C ALA A 35 -7.87 -21.06 -12.32
N TRP A 36 -8.96 -21.79 -12.54
CA TRP A 36 -9.99 -21.37 -13.49
C TRP A 36 -10.64 -20.06 -13.07
N ARG A 37 -10.95 -19.86 -11.78
CA ARG A 37 -11.53 -18.62 -11.27
C ARG A 37 -10.60 -17.42 -11.42
N ALA A 38 -9.30 -17.59 -11.17
CA ALA A 38 -8.31 -16.52 -11.35
C ALA A 38 -8.19 -16.09 -12.83
N ALA A 39 -8.26 -17.04 -13.76
CA ALA A 39 -8.15 -16.76 -15.19
C ALA A 39 -9.46 -16.25 -15.83
N ASN A 40 -10.63 -16.57 -15.26
CA ASN A 40 -11.93 -16.33 -15.91
C ASN A 40 -12.87 -15.37 -15.16
N LEU A 41 -12.55 -14.97 -13.92
CA LEU A 41 -13.34 -13.97 -13.20
C LEU A 41 -12.75 -12.57 -13.37
N ASP A 42 -13.62 -11.63 -13.74
CA ASP A 42 -13.30 -10.21 -13.72
C ASP A 42 -13.06 -9.76 -12.28
N ILE A 43 -11.84 -9.29 -12.02
CA ILE A 43 -11.34 -8.81 -10.72
C ILE A 43 -12.27 -7.71 -10.18
N ARG A 44 -12.91 -6.92 -11.04
CA ARG A 44 -13.81 -5.82 -10.64
C ARG A 44 -15.19 -6.29 -10.16
N GLN A 45 -15.51 -7.58 -10.33
CA GLN A 45 -16.76 -8.19 -9.86
C GLN A 45 -16.55 -9.22 -8.74
N THR A 46 -15.31 -9.42 -8.28
CA THR A 46 -15.05 -10.19 -7.06
C THR A 46 -15.44 -9.36 -5.84
N LYS A 47 -15.66 -10.02 -4.71
CA LYS A 47 -16.04 -9.36 -3.45
C LYS A 47 -14.98 -8.36 -2.98
N GLU A 48 -13.73 -8.56 -3.40
CA GLU A 48 -12.56 -7.71 -3.13
C GLU A 48 -12.47 -6.52 -4.10
N GLY A 49 -12.84 -6.65 -5.37
CA GLY A 49 -12.77 -5.55 -6.36
C GLY A 49 -14.04 -4.70 -6.48
N ARG A 50 -15.04 -4.94 -5.63
CA ARG A 50 -16.32 -4.22 -5.69
C ARG A 50 -16.19 -2.84 -5.06
N ILE A 51 -15.95 -1.81 -5.87
CA ILE A 51 -15.85 -0.38 -5.46
C ILE A 51 -17.19 0.13 -4.86
N THR A 52 -18.31 -0.57 -5.07
CA THR A 52 -19.59 -0.22 -4.45
C THR A 52 -19.87 -1.11 -3.24
N GLY A 53 -19.49 -0.60 -2.07
CA GLY A 53 -19.89 -1.15 -0.78
C GLY A 53 -21.39 -1.00 -0.57
N ASN A 54 -22.15 -2.09 -0.75
CA ASN A 54 -23.46 -2.17 -0.14
C ASN A 54 -23.30 -2.87 1.21
N THR A 55 -23.27 -2.07 2.27
CA THR A 55 -23.40 -2.47 3.67
C THR A 55 -24.82 -2.97 3.93
N GLY A 56 -25.15 -4.14 3.37
CA GLY A 56 -26.31 -4.93 3.79
C GLY A 56 -25.95 -5.79 4.99
N GLY A 57 -26.39 -5.37 6.18
CA GLY A 57 -26.09 -6.03 7.45
C GLY A 57 -26.48 -7.51 7.50
N GLY A 58 -25.66 -8.30 8.19
CA GLY A 58 -25.99 -9.69 8.49
C GLY A 58 -24.76 -10.55 8.80
N LYS A 59 -24.29 -10.50 10.05
CA LYS A 59 -23.45 -11.50 10.74
C LYS A 59 -22.51 -12.31 9.84
N SER A 60 -21.31 -11.78 9.57
CA SER A 60 -20.23 -12.57 8.96
C SER A 60 -19.80 -13.67 9.93
N LYS A 61 -20.20 -14.92 9.63
CA LYS A 61 -19.61 -16.13 10.21
C LYS A 61 -18.09 -16.07 9.99
N GLN A 62 -17.36 -16.28 11.07
CA GLN A 62 -15.90 -16.40 11.10
C GLN A 62 -15.44 -17.42 10.06
N TYR A 63 -14.52 -17.00 9.18
CA TYR A 63 -13.83 -17.88 8.25
C TYR A 63 -12.61 -18.48 8.95
N LEU A 64 -12.45 -19.80 8.85
CA LEU A 64 -11.20 -20.49 9.19
C LEU A 64 -10.24 -20.38 8.00
N PRO A 65 -8.94 -20.07 8.20
CA PRO A 65 -7.97 -20.05 7.11
C PRO A 65 -7.56 -21.47 6.70
N LEU A 66 -7.47 -21.70 5.38
CA LEU A 66 -6.93 -22.91 4.78
C LEU A 66 -5.40 -22.94 4.96
N GLN A 67 -4.86 -24.04 5.48
CA GLN A 67 -3.44 -24.35 5.47
C GLN A 67 -3.02 -24.86 4.08
N GLY A 68 -2.18 -24.09 3.39
CA GLY A 68 -1.46 -24.49 2.19
C GLY A 68 -0.22 -23.61 2.07
N ASN A 69 0.95 -24.22 1.92
CA ASN A 69 2.27 -23.60 1.98
C ASN A 69 2.43 -22.45 0.95
N GLU A 70 2.16 -21.23 1.37
CA GLU A 70 2.71 -20.01 0.79
C GLU A 70 3.69 -19.43 1.81
N VAL A 71 4.78 -18.83 1.34
CA VAL A 71 5.69 -18.05 2.19
C VAL A 71 4.83 -17.03 2.91
N THR A 72 4.60 -17.27 4.21
CA THR A 72 3.77 -16.45 5.06
C THR A 72 4.46 -15.09 5.18
N LEU A 73 4.15 -14.14 4.28
CA LEU A 73 4.08 -12.75 4.70
C LEU A 73 3.14 -12.79 5.90
N GLU A 74 3.65 -12.52 7.10
CA GLU A 74 2.98 -12.68 8.39
C GLU A 74 1.69 -11.83 8.45
N ALA A 75 0.63 -12.29 7.76
CA ALA A 75 -0.62 -11.58 7.59
C ALA A 75 -1.61 -11.87 8.72
N ASP A 76 -1.12 -12.24 9.91
CA ASP A 76 -2.01 -12.43 11.06
C ASP A 76 -1.34 -12.19 12.42
N ARG A 77 -0.41 -11.23 12.51
CA ARG A 77 -0.12 -10.62 13.82
C ARG A 77 -1.29 -9.71 14.19
N VAL A 78 -2.17 -10.21 15.04
CA VAL A 78 -3.18 -9.38 15.71
C VAL A 78 -2.44 -8.45 16.68
N TYR A 79 -2.02 -7.30 16.18
CA TYR A 79 -1.40 -6.26 16.99
C TYR A 79 -2.36 -5.84 18.12
N SER A 80 -1.84 -5.79 19.34
CA SER A 80 -2.52 -5.20 20.48
C SER A 80 -2.87 -3.74 20.20
N SER A 81 -3.82 -3.18 20.96
CA SER A 81 -4.19 -1.77 20.84
C SER A 81 -3.00 -0.83 21.06
N THR A 82 -2.06 -1.21 21.93
CA THR A 82 -0.81 -0.47 22.16
C THR A 82 0.11 -0.52 20.95
N GLU A 83 0.32 -1.71 20.37
CA GLU A 83 1.15 -1.86 19.17
C GLU A 83 0.56 -1.10 17.99
N LYS A 84 -0.76 -1.14 17.79
CA LYS A 84 -1.43 -0.35 16.74
C LYS A 84 -1.18 1.14 16.86
N LYS A 85 -1.24 1.70 18.08
CA LYS A 85 -0.93 3.11 18.32
C LYS A 85 0.52 3.45 18.05
N ILE A 86 1.44 2.55 18.41
CA ILE A 86 2.87 2.73 18.13
C ILE A 86 3.09 2.71 16.62
N ILE A 87 2.54 1.73 15.92
CA ILE A 87 2.63 1.59 14.46
C ILE A 87 2.05 2.84 13.78
N GLU A 88 0.86 3.28 14.19
CA GLU A 88 0.23 4.50 13.66
C GLU A 88 1.15 5.70 13.85
N ALA A 89 1.62 5.97 15.08
CA ALA A 89 2.53 7.08 15.35
C ALA A 89 3.86 6.97 14.58
N THR A 90 4.39 5.75 14.39
CA THR A 90 5.59 5.52 13.59
C THR A 90 5.35 5.90 12.13
N LEU A 91 4.24 5.44 11.56
CA LEU A 91 3.93 5.62 10.14
C LEU A 91 3.49 7.06 9.83
N THR A 92 2.76 7.73 10.71
CA THR A 92 2.17 9.04 10.41
C THR A 92 2.99 10.24 10.90
N ARG A 93 3.99 10.00 11.75
CA ARG A 93 4.84 11.06 12.32
C ARG A 93 6.32 10.76 12.22
N ILE A 94 6.77 9.61 12.73
CA ILE A 94 8.22 9.36 12.87
C ILE A 94 8.87 9.19 11.49
N LEU A 95 8.32 8.32 10.63
CA LEU A 95 8.89 8.07 9.31
C LEU A 95 8.83 9.30 8.39
N PRO A 96 7.69 10.03 8.27
CA PRO A 96 7.63 11.31 7.57
C PRO A 96 8.78 12.24 7.94
N ASN A 97 8.95 12.51 9.24
CA ASN A 97 9.97 13.45 9.71
C ASN A 97 11.41 12.97 9.49
N LEU A 98 11.67 11.67 9.67
CA LEU A 98 13.03 11.13 9.55
C LEU A 98 13.48 10.94 8.10
N TYR A 99 12.60 10.45 7.23
CA TYR A 99 12.95 10.12 5.85
C TYR A 99 12.62 11.26 4.90
N PHE A 100 11.41 11.81 4.97
CA PHE A 100 10.96 12.78 3.99
C PHE A 100 11.48 14.19 4.26
N GLY A 101 11.79 14.52 5.52
CA GLY A 101 12.47 15.76 5.87
C GLY A 101 13.95 15.85 5.42
N ARG A 102 14.57 14.74 5.00
CA ARG A 102 16.00 14.65 4.62
C ARG A 102 16.21 14.70 3.10
N VAL A 103 15.87 15.84 2.51
CA VAL A 103 16.07 16.12 1.07
C VAL A 103 17.54 16.14 0.66
N ASP A 104 18.44 16.41 1.60
CA ASP A 104 19.90 16.33 1.43
C ASP A 104 20.35 14.91 1.05
N TRP A 105 19.75 13.89 1.67
CA TRP A 105 20.09 12.50 1.38
C TRP A 105 19.62 12.07 -0.01
N LEU A 106 18.41 12.48 -0.42
CA LEU A 106 17.92 12.23 -1.77
C LEU A 106 18.81 12.92 -2.82
N ALA A 107 19.18 14.19 -2.58
CA ALA A 107 20.07 14.93 -3.47
C ALA A 107 21.43 14.24 -3.64
N ALA A 108 22.03 13.78 -2.54
CA ALA A 108 23.30 13.04 -2.59
C ALA A 108 23.17 11.75 -3.41
N ALA A 109 22.12 10.96 -3.19
CA ALA A 109 21.89 9.72 -3.93
C ALA A 109 21.67 9.94 -5.43
N LEU A 110 20.91 10.99 -5.80
CA LEU A 110 20.67 11.35 -7.21
C LEU A 110 21.96 11.81 -7.89
N LYS A 111 22.80 12.57 -7.17
CA LYS A 111 24.12 13.00 -7.63
C LYS A 111 25.07 11.82 -7.84
N GLU A 112 25.18 10.90 -6.88
CA GLU A 112 25.98 9.67 -7.01
C GLU A 112 25.53 8.82 -8.22
N ALA A 113 24.23 8.81 -8.50
CA ALA A 113 23.66 8.15 -9.68
C ALA A 113 23.82 8.96 -10.99
N ASN A 114 24.49 10.12 -10.97
CA ASN A 114 24.65 11.03 -12.10
C ASN A 114 23.33 11.49 -12.74
N VAL A 115 22.27 11.65 -11.92
CA VAL A 115 20.99 12.16 -12.39
C VAL A 115 21.03 13.69 -12.37
N PRO A 116 20.84 14.37 -13.52
CA PRO A 116 20.84 15.83 -13.57
C PRO A 116 19.53 16.37 -12.98
N VAL A 117 19.61 16.99 -11.79
CA VAL A 117 18.47 17.59 -11.09
C VAL A 117 18.86 18.93 -10.47
N THR A 118 17.88 19.79 -10.25
CA THR A 118 18.01 21.00 -9.41
C THR A 118 17.48 20.74 -8.00
N GLY A 119 17.80 21.62 -7.05
CA GLY A 119 17.28 21.55 -5.68
C GLY A 119 15.76 21.62 -5.62
N GLU A 120 15.13 22.43 -6.48
CA GLU A 120 13.67 22.47 -6.63
C GLU A 120 13.12 21.11 -7.07
N GLN A 121 13.73 20.48 -8.08
CA GLN A 121 13.32 19.16 -8.56
C GLN A 121 13.51 18.06 -7.49
N VAL A 122 14.56 18.15 -6.66
CA VAL A 122 14.74 17.22 -5.54
C VAL A 122 13.59 17.33 -4.55
N ILE A 123 13.16 18.55 -4.21
CA ILE A 123 12.02 18.77 -3.30
C ILE A 123 10.73 18.24 -3.94
N GLU A 124 10.49 18.49 -5.23
CA GLU A 124 9.32 17.96 -5.96
C GLU A 124 9.28 16.42 -5.98
N ILE A 125 10.43 15.77 -6.21
CA ILE A 125 10.54 14.31 -6.14
C ILE A 125 10.22 13.83 -4.73
N GLN A 126 10.77 14.49 -3.71
CA GLN A 126 10.52 14.12 -2.32
C GLN A 126 9.04 14.29 -1.93
N ASP A 127 8.39 15.37 -2.39
CA ASP A 127 6.96 15.62 -2.18
C ASP A 127 6.09 14.53 -2.83
N SER A 128 6.45 14.12 -4.05
CA SER A 128 5.78 13.02 -4.76
C SER A 128 5.92 11.69 -4.02
N LEU A 129 7.11 11.41 -3.47
CA LEU A 129 7.37 10.21 -2.68
C LEU A 129 6.58 10.24 -1.36
N LEU A 130 6.51 11.40 -0.67
CA LEU A 130 5.75 11.56 0.56
C LEU A 130 4.25 11.35 0.30
N SER A 131 3.72 11.95 -0.77
CA SER A 131 2.32 11.79 -1.18
C SER A 131 1.98 10.32 -1.45
N THR A 132 2.82 9.62 -2.21
CA THR A 132 2.64 8.19 -2.51
C THR A 132 2.65 7.36 -1.22
N TYR A 133 3.60 7.63 -0.33
CA TYR A 133 3.68 6.98 0.97
C TYR A 133 2.41 7.20 1.80
N MET A 134 1.93 8.44 1.89
CA MET A 134 0.71 8.76 2.64
C MET A 134 -0.51 8.03 2.07
N GLU A 135 -0.66 7.99 0.74
CA GLU A 135 -1.74 7.26 0.09
C GLU A 135 -1.70 5.76 0.41
N GLU A 136 -0.53 5.13 0.33
CA GLU A 136 -0.37 3.70 0.67
C GLU A 136 -0.70 3.41 2.14
N ILE A 137 -0.31 4.29 3.05
CA ILE A 137 -0.62 4.12 4.47
C ILE A 137 -2.12 4.32 4.73
N ILE A 138 -2.75 5.33 4.15
CA ILE A 138 -4.18 5.63 4.35
C ILE A 138 -5.06 4.53 3.75
N TYR A 139 -4.85 4.20 2.47
CA TYR A 139 -5.74 3.29 1.74
C TYR A 139 -5.33 1.83 1.83
N GLY A 140 -4.06 1.53 2.09
CA GLY A 140 -3.54 0.19 2.21
C GLY A 140 -3.51 -0.31 3.65
N TYR A 141 -2.60 0.25 4.46
CA TYR A 141 -2.18 -0.38 5.71
C TYR A 141 -3.06 -0.03 6.92
N LEU A 142 -3.35 1.25 7.14
CA LEU A 142 -4.14 1.69 8.29
C LEU A 142 -5.65 1.65 8.01
N GLN A 143 -6.08 1.87 6.77
CA GLN A 143 -7.50 1.97 6.37
C GLN A 143 -8.29 2.92 7.29
N SER A 144 -7.62 3.96 7.80
CA SER A 144 -8.15 4.91 8.77
C SER A 144 -7.85 6.34 8.34
N ASN A 145 -8.69 7.28 8.79
CA ASN A 145 -8.48 8.72 8.60
C ASN A 145 -7.41 9.26 9.56
N SER A 146 -6.26 8.59 9.66
CA SER A 146 -5.17 9.01 10.54
C SER A 146 -4.57 10.32 10.04
N HIS A 147 -4.33 11.24 10.97
CA HIS A 147 -3.70 12.52 10.66
C HIS A 147 -2.18 12.34 10.54
N PHE A 148 -1.61 12.90 9.48
CA PHE A 148 -0.17 12.95 9.27
C PHE A 148 0.38 14.25 9.83
N GLU A 149 1.50 14.16 10.54
CA GLU A 149 2.35 15.30 10.85
C GLU A 149 3.34 15.45 9.70
N LEU A 150 3.17 16.51 8.90
CA LEU A 150 4.03 16.76 7.75
C LEU A 150 5.40 17.27 8.23
N PRO A 151 6.49 16.88 7.57
CA PRO A 151 7.79 17.46 7.86
C PRO A 151 7.77 18.98 7.66
N PRO A 152 8.50 19.77 8.47
CA PRO A 152 8.44 21.23 8.43
C PRO A 152 8.65 21.82 7.04
N LEU A 153 9.52 21.20 6.23
CA LEU A 153 9.79 21.61 4.85
C LEU A 153 8.52 21.68 3.99
N PHE A 154 7.60 20.73 4.13
CA PHE A 154 6.36 20.65 3.35
C PHE A 154 5.23 21.52 3.92
N GLU A 155 5.42 22.07 5.12
CA GLU A 155 4.53 23.06 5.72
C GLU A 155 4.95 24.51 5.39
N MET A 156 6.19 24.70 4.90
CA MET A 156 6.69 26.02 4.51
C MET A 156 5.95 26.58 3.31
N ARG A 157 5.80 27.91 3.28
CA ARG A 157 5.29 28.57 2.08
C ARG A 157 6.34 28.54 0.98
N LEU A 158 5.92 28.21 -0.23
CA LEU A 158 6.81 28.10 -1.40
C LEU A 158 7.57 29.40 -1.70
N ASP A 159 6.96 30.56 -1.41
CA ASP A 159 7.54 31.89 -1.64
C ASP A 159 8.42 32.39 -0.49
N SER A 160 8.51 31.63 0.61
CA SER A 160 9.28 32.01 1.80
C SER A 160 10.80 32.00 1.55
N GLU A 161 11.51 32.86 2.27
CA GLU A 161 12.98 32.91 2.19
C GLU A 161 13.61 31.63 2.76
N GLU A 162 12.95 31.00 3.74
CA GLU A 162 13.37 29.72 4.29
C GLU A 162 13.31 28.61 3.23
N HIS A 163 12.22 28.53 2.46
CA HIS A 163 12.08 27.53 1.39
C HIS A 163 13.13 27.74 0.28
N LYS A 164 13.36 29.00 -0.13
CA LYS A 164 14.42 29.33 -1.11
C LYS A 164 15.82 29.01 -0.59
N ALA A 165 16.08 29.23 0.70
CA ALA A 165 17.36 28.90 1.32
C ALA A 165 17.62 27.39 1.31
N VAL A 166 16.58 26.57 1.52
CA VAL A 166 16.69 25.10 1.39
C VAL A 166 17.04 24.71 -0.04
N ILE A 167 16.34 25.25 -1.04
CA ILE A 167 16.64 25.00 -2.47
C ILE A 167 18.11 25.34 -2.77
N ALA A 168 18.55 26.55 -2.39
CA ALA A 168 19.92 27.00 -2.63
C ALA A 168 20.97 26.09 -1.94
N SER A 169 20.68 25.61 -0.73
CA SER A 169 21.54 24.65 -0.03
C SER A 169 21.65 23.32 -0.78
N ILE A 170 20.55 22.84 -1.39
CA ILE A 170 20.57 21.60 -2.17
C ILE A 170 21.31 21.81 -3.49
N ASP A 171 21.08 22.93 -4.18
CA ASP A 171 21.81 23.28 -5.42
C ASP A 171 23.32 23.33 -5.19
N GLN A 172 23.75 23.88 -4.05
CA GLN A 172 25.16 23.86 -3.66
C GLN A 172 25.68 22.41 -3.51
N LEU A 173 24.95 21.56 -2.77
CA LEU A 173 25.33 20.16 -2.58
C LEU A 173 25.43 19.39 -3.90
N LEU A 174 24.51 19.65 -4.84
CA LEU A 174 24.50 19.05 -6.17
C LEU A 174 25.69 19.53 -7.04
N SER A 175 26.15 20.76 -6.83
CA SER A 175 27.21 21.40 -7.61
C SER A 175 28.64 21.10 -7.12
N GLU A 176 28.81 20.70 -5.86
CA GLU A 176 30.13 20.35 -5.32
C GLU A 176 30.71 19.16 -6.10
N GLU A 177 31.96 19.23 -6.58
CA GLU A 177 32.60 18.04 -7.15
C GLU A 177 32.78 16.99 -6.05
N SER A 178 32.34 15.75 -6.30
CA SER A 178 32.66 14.63 -5.41
C SER A 178 34.17 14.46 -5.39
N MET A 179 34.82 14.95 -4.33
CA MET A 179 36.23 14.65 -4.07
C MET A 179 36.35 13.14 -3.86
N HIS A 180 36.86 12.46 -4.89
CA HIS A 180 37.25 11.05 -4.87
C HIS A 180 38.51 10.83 -4.04
#